data_AF-T2IU60-F1
#
_entry.id   AF-T2IU60-F1
#
_cell.length_a   1.000
_cell.length_b   1.000
_cell.length_c   1.000
_cell.angle_alpha   90.00
_cell.angle_beta   90.00
_cell.angle_gamma   90.00
#
_symmetry.space_group_name_H-M   'P 1'
#
loop_
_entity.id
_entity.type
_entity.pdbx_description
1 polymer ?
#
loop_
_entity_poly.entity_id
_entity_poly.type
_entity_poly.pdbx_seq_one_letter_code
_entity_poly.pdbx_strand_id
1 'polypeptide(L)'
;MDNQVESLHKLSEKLFRLNFKVNEYLKQTEKKIEKIKSKYEPRNQFNSWRNSQEGKQWKEEQYRRQNKLCPICQQPILSLKGSHIDHIKPLSTHPHLALNTKNMRITHGACNILRSNETKN
;
A
#
# COMPACT_ATOMS: atom_id res chain seq x y z
N MET A 1 -9.95 -57.65 -19.01
CA MET A 1 -8.79 -56.88 -18.52
C MET A 1 -8.59 -55.59 -19.32
N ASP A 2 -8.71 -55.63 -20.65
CA ASP A 2 -8.42 -54.47 -21.53
C ASP A 2 -9.26 -53.21 -21.26
N ASN A 3 -10.55 -53.35 -20.94
CA ASN A 3 -11.44 -52.21 -20.68
C ASN A 3 -11.09 -51.45 -19.38
N GLN A 4 -10.52 -52.14 -18.38
CA GLN A 4 -10.04 -51.50 -17.14
C GLN A 4 -8.74 -50.74 -17.37
N VAL A 5 -7.84 -51.27 -18.20
CA VAL A 5 -6.58 -50.61 -18.58
C VAL A 5 -6.85 -49.34 -19.39
N GLU A 6 -7.79 -49.38 -20.34
CA GLU A 6 -8.17 -48.20 -21.12
C GLU A 6 -8.84 -47.11 -20.26
N SER A 7 -9.69 -47.52 -19.31
CA SER A 7 -10.29 -46.61 -18.33
C SER A 7 -9.24 -45.93 -17.45
N LEU A 8 -8.24 -46.68 -16.96
CA LEU A 8 -7.12 -46.16 -16.19
C LEU A 8 -6.28 -45.17 -17.02
N HIS A 9 -6.04 -45.46 -18.29
CA HIS A 9 -5.31 -44.55 -19.18
C HIS A 9 -6.05 -43.22 -19.37
N LYS A 10 -7.36 -43.26 -19.66
CA LYS A 10 -8.21 -42.06 -19.78
C LYS A 10 -8.25 -41.26 -18.48
N LEU A 11 -8.26 -41.93 -17.32
CA LEU A 11 -8.20 -41.26 -16.02
C LEU A 11 -6.86 -40.56 -15.82
N SER A 12 -5.75 -41.23 -16.13
CA SER A 12 -4.39 -40.67 -16.04
C SER A 12 -4.24 -39.41 -16.90
N GLU A 13 -4.71 -39.43 -18.15
CA GLU A 13 -4.68 -38.25 -19.02
C GLU A 13 -5.50 -37.09 -18.46
N LYS A 14 -6.70 -37.37 -17.93
CA LYS A 14 -7.54 -36.35 -17.29
C LYS A 14 -6.83 -35.76 -16.06
N LEU A 15 -6.20 -36.61 -15.25
CA LEU A 15 -5.47 -36.18 -14.06
C LEU A 15 -4.27 -35.30 -14.42
N PHE A 16 -3.53 -35.68 -15.47
CA PHE A 16 -2.41 -34.89 -15.99
C PHE A 16 -2.86 -33.52 -16.48
N ARG A 17 -3.94 -33.46 -17.28
CA ARG A 17 -4.53 -32.19 -17.74
C ARG A 17 -5.02 -31.32 -16.59
N LEU A 18 -5.61 -31.93 -15.56
CA LEU A 18 -6.05 -31.22 -14.37
C LEU A 18 -4.85 -30.62 -13.62
N ASN A 19 -3.80 -31.41 -13.38
CA ASN A 19 -2.56 -30.92 -12.76
C ASN A 19 -1.96 -29.75 -13.52
N PHE A 20 -1.93 -29.83 -14.86
CA PHE A 20 -1.45 -28.71 -15.68
C PHE A 20 -2.30 -27.45 -15.48
N LYS A 21 -3.64 -27.57 -15.49
CA LYS A 21 -4.54 -26.43 -15.24
C LYS A 21 -4.36 -25.86 -13.84
N VAL A 22 -4.25 -26.70 -12.82
CA VAL A 22 -4.00 -26.27 -11.43
C VAL A 22 -2.69 -25.48 -11.34
N ASN A 23 -1.62 -25.97 -11.97
CA ASN A 23 -0.33 -25.27 -12.01
C ASN A 23 -0.44 -23.90 -12.70
N GLU A 24 -1.18 -23.79 -13.80
CA GLU A 24 -1.41 -22.50 -14.45
C GLU A 24 -2.22 -21.53 -13.57
N TYR A 25 -3.23 -22.01 -12.86
CA TYR A 25 -3.97 -21.20 -11.88
C TYR A 25 -3.09 -20.75 -10.71
N LEU A 26 -2.21 -21.62 -10.22
CA LEU A 26 -1.24 -21.28 -9.16
C LEU A 26 -0.32 -20.14 -9.62
N LYS A 27 0.30 -20.25 -10.79
CA LYS A 27 1.15 -19.19 -11.36
C LYS A 27 0.41 -17.86 -11.51
N GLN A 28 -0.84 -17.90 -11.98
CA GLN A 28 -1.65 -16.68 -12.10
C GLN A 28 -1.96 -16.06 -10.74
N THR A 29 -2.22 -16.90 -9.73
CA THR A 29 -2.51 -16.47 -8.36
C THR A 29 -1.29 -15.85 -7.71
N GLU A 30 -0.11 -16.46 -7.86
CA GLU A 30 1.16 -15.90 -7.38
C GLU A 30 1.43 -14.52 -7.97
N LYS A 31 1.24 -14.34 -9.29
CA LYS A 31 1.38 -13.03 -9.94
C LYS A 31 0.41 -11.98 -9.38
N LYS A 32 -0.82 -12.37 -9.04
CA LYS A 32 -1.79 -11.47 -8.40
C LYS A 32 -1.37 -11.12 -6.99
N ILE A 33 -0.90 -12.09 -6.20
CA ILE A 33 -0.37 -11.87 -4.86
C ILE A 33 0.81 -10.89 -4.90
N GLU A 34 1.74 -11.07 -5.84
CA GLU A 34 2.89 -10.18 -5.99
C GLU A 34 2.49 -8.74 -6.35
N LYS A 35 1.50 -8.58 -7.23
CA LYS A 35 0.92 -7.26 -7.55
C LYS A 35 0.24 -6.62 -6.33
N ILE A 36 -0.45 -7.41 -5.51
CA ILE A 36 -1.08 -6.93 -4.29
C ILE A 36 0.00 -6.52 -3.28
N LYS A 37 0.96 -7.40 -3.00
CA LYS A 37 2.09 -7.11 -2.10
C LYS A 37 2.79 -5.82 -2.53
N SER A 38 3.29 -5.74 -3.75
CA SER A 38 3.99 -4.55 -4.24
C SER A 38 3.16 -3.26 -4.14
N LYS A 39 1.83 -3.33 -4.27
CA LYS A 39 0.93 -2.19 -4.08
C LYS A 39 0.76 -1.78 -2.61
N TYR A 40 0.67 -2.73 -1.68
CA TYR A 40 0.37 -2.45 -0.26
C TYR A 40 1.63 -2.34 0.61
N GLU A 41 2.75 -2.94 0.21
CA GLU A 41 4.03 -2.90 0.94
C GLU A 41 4.48 -1.47 1.28
N PRO A 42 4.47 -0.48 0.36
CA PRO A 42 4.85 0.90 0.68
C PRO A 42 3.97 1.52 1.78
N ARG A 43 2.67 1.19 1.80
CA ARG A 43 1.73 1.66 2.82
C ARG A 43 1.99 0.98 4.15
N ASN A 44 2.30 -0.31 4.16
CA ASN A 44 2.64 -1.05 5.36
C ASN A 44 3.93 -0.48 5.98
N GLN A 45 4.95 -0.25 5.16
CA GLN A 45 6.20 0.38 5.60
C GLN A 45 5.97 1.77 6.19
N PHE A 46 5.18 2.62 5.52
CA PHE A 46 4.81 3.93 6.05
C PHE A 46 4.05 3.83 7.37
N ASN A 47 3.08 2.92 7.49
CA ASN A 47 2.31 2.73 8.72
C ASN A 47 3.20 2.27 9.88
N SER A 48 4.10 1.32 9.62
CA SER A 48 5.08 0.85 10.60
C SER A 48 6.00 1.98 11.06
N TRP A 49 6.55 2.75 10.13
CA TRP A 49 7.38 3.91 10.45
C TRP A 49 6.61 4.99 11.21
N ARG A 50 5.39 5.34 10.77
CA ARG A 50 4.53 6.34 11.43
C ARG A 50 4.27 5.99 12.90
N ASN A 51 4.11 4.71 13.19
CA ASN A 51 3.83 4.21 14.53
C ASN A 51 5.10 4.03 15.38
N SER A 52 6.28 4.05 14.76
CA SER A 52 7.56 3.96 15.45
C SER A 52 7.84 5.23 16.27
N GLN A 53 8.85 5.14 17.16
CA GLN A 53 9.29 6.31 17.92
C GLN A 53 9.84 7.41 17.01
N GLU A 54 10.57 7.03 15.95
CA GLU A 54 11.11 7.95 14.96
C GLU A 54 10.00 8.72 14.23
N GLY A 55 8.95 8.03 13.77
CA GLY A 55 7.82 8.68 13.10
C GLY A 55 7.06 9.64 14.00
N LYS A 56 6.92 9.32 15.29
CA LYS A 56 6.31 10.21 16.29
C LYS A 56 7.16 11.46 16.53
N GLN A 57 8.46 11.30 16.73
CA GLN A 57 9.41 12.41 16.90
C GLN A 57 9.44 13.30 15.66
N TRP A 58 9.45 12.69 14.47
CA TRP A 58 9.37 13.44 13.21
C TRP A 58 8.09 14.26 13.13
N LYS A 59 6.94 13.69 13.53
CA LYS A 59 5.65 14.39 13.52
C LYS A 59 5.66 15.63 14.41
N GLU A 60 6.22 15.51 15.62
CA GLU A 60 6.39 16.63 16.55
C GLU A 60 7.31 17.71 16.00
N GLU A 61 8.44 17.31 15.41
CA GLU A 61 9.40 18.22 14.82
C GLU A 61 8.81 18.97 13.63
N GLN A 62 8.14 18.27 12.70
CA GLN A 62 7.51 18.93 11.55
C GLN A 62 6.38 19.86 11.96
N TYR A 63 5.59 19.50 12.97
CA TYR A 63 4.55 20.37 13.47
C TYR A 63 5.11 21.70 13.99
N ARG A 64 6.28 21.67 14.65
CA ARG A 64 6.99 22.89 15.06
C ARG A 64 7.55 23.64 13.85
N ARG A 65 8.22 22.96 12.91
CA ARG A 65 8.80 23.57 11.70
C ARG A 65 7.76 24.26 10.81
N GLN A 66 6.55 23.72 10.74
CA GLN A 66 5.44 24.31 9.99
C GLN A 66 4.74 25.45 10.75
N ASN A 67 5.31 25.94 11.86
CA ASN A 67 4.68 26.93 12.73
C ASN A 67 3.26 26.54 13.17
N LYS A 68 2.98 25.24 13.29
CA LYS A 68 1.67 24.67 13.62
C LYS A 68 0.57 25.03 12.60
N LEU A 69 0.91 25.46 11.39
CA LEU A 69 -0.04 25.79 10.33
C LEU A 69 -0.22 24.60 9.38
N CYS A 70 -1.45 24.45 8.88
CA CYS A 70 -1.73 23.48 7.81
C CYS A 70 -1.29 24.06 6.45
N PRO A 71 -0.43 23.39 5.68
CA PRO A 71 0.03 23.88 4.38
C PRO A 71 -1.06 23.97 3.30
N ILE A 72 -2.24 23.38 3.54
CA ILE A 72 -3.35 23.35 2.58
C ILE A 72 -4.25 24.58 2.76
N CYS A 73 -4.68 24.86 3.98
CA CYS A 73 -5.64 25.93 4.27
C CYS A 73 -5.01 27.12 5.03
N GLN A 74 -3.73 27.02 5.40
CA GLN A 74 -2.98 28.00 6.19
C GLN A 74 -3.57 28.29 7.58
N GLN A 75 -4.55 27.52 8.04
CA GLN A 75 -5.12 27.65 9.38
C GLN A 75 -4.29 26.88 10.42
N PRO A 76 -4.31 27.33 11.69
CA PRO A 76 -3.65 26.62 12.79
C PRO A 76 -4.19 25.21 12.97
N ILE A 77 -3.29 24.25 13.14
CA ILE A 77 -3.59 22.91 13.60
C ILE A 77 -3.59 22.99 15.13
N LEU A 78 -4.76 22.89 15.74
CA LEU A 78 -4.93 23.12 17.18
C LEU A 78 -4.33 22.00 18.05
N SER A 79 -4.26 20.78 17.53
CA SER A 79 -3.74 19.62 18.23
C SER A 79 -2.94 18.71 17.31
N LEU A 80 -1.74 18.34 17.74
CA LEU A 80 -0.91 17.36 17.05
C LEU A 80 -1.55 15.97 17.02
N LYS A 81 -2.37 15.62 18.01
CA LYS A 81 -3.06 14.32 18.06
C LYS A 81 -4.09 14.19 16.94
N GLY A 82 -4.79 15.28 16.62
CA GLY A 82 -5.79 15.34 15.53
C GLY A 82 -5.22 15.61 14.14
N SER A 83 -3.91 15.75 14.01
CA SER A 83 -3.27 16.03 12.72
C SER A 83 -2.83 14.76 12.00
N HIS A 84 -2.71 14.85 10.68
CA HIS A 84 -2.34 13.75 9.80
C HIS A 84 -1.03 14.04 9.09
N ILE A 85 -0.16 13.02 9.01
CA ILE A 85 0.94 13.02 8.04
C ILE A 85 0.34 12.76 6.66
N ASP A 86 0.60 13.69 5.76
CA ASP A 86 0.17 13.70 4.38
C ASP A 86 1.40 13.62 3.45
N HIS A 87 1.33 12.80 2.40
CA HIS A 87 2.36 12.77 1.37
C HIS A 87 2.05 13.82 0.30
N ILE A 88 2.98 14.74 0.02
CA ILE A 88 2.84 15.78 -1.02
C ILE A 88 2.54 15.13 -2.37
N LYS A 89 3.40 14.19 -2.79
CA LYS A 89 3.15 13.27 -3.90
C LYS A 89 2.47 12.00 -3.37
N PRO A 90 1.27 11.63 -3.86
CA PRO A 90 0.50 10.51 -3.35
C PRO A 90 1.27 9.19 -3.40
N LEU A 91 1.09 8.37 -2.35
CA LEU A 91 1.70 7.05 -2.24
C LEU A 91 1.25 6.10 -3.37
N SER A 92 0.04 6.29 -3.93
CA SER A 92 -0.51 5.47 -5.01
C SER A 92 0.25 5.60 -6.33
N THR A 93 0.79 6.78 -6.61
CA THR A 93 1.54 7.07 -7.85
C THR A 93 3.05 7.13 -7.62
N HIS A 94 3.48 7.41 -6.39
CA HIS A 94 4.89 7.53 -6.03
C HIS A 94 5.25 6.63 -4.82
N PRO A 95 5.12 5.30 -4.94
CA PRO A 95 5.36 4.37 -3.83
C PRO A 95 6.80 4.42 -3.31
N HIS A 96 7.78 4.74 -4.17
CA HIS A 96 9.18 4.90 -3.79
C HIS A 96 9.44 6.06 -2.82
N LEU A 97 8.48 6.98 -2.65
CA LEU A 97 8.57 8.09 -1.70
C LEU A 97 7.91 7.80 -0.35
N ALA A 98 7.51 6.55 -0.09
CA ALA A 98 6.74 6.17 1.10
C ALA A 98 7.35 6.62 2.43
N LEU A 99 8.68 6.52 2.55
CA LEU A 99 9.46 6.88 3.73
C LEU A 99 10.28 8.16 3.53
N ASN A 100 10.13 8.84 2.39
CA ASN A 100 10.85 10.07 2.14
C ASN A 100 10.16 11.21 2.91
N THR A 101 10.76 11.59 4.04
CA THR A 101 10.26 12.65 4.92
C THR A 101 10.15 14.01 4.24
N LYS A 102 10.93 14.29 3.19
CA LYS A 102 10.80 15.52 2.39
C LYS A 102 9.52 15.55 1.55
N ASN A 103 8.94 14.38 1.27
CA ASN A 103 7.65 14.25 0.59
C ASN A 103 6.48 14.26 1.59
N MET A 104 6.69 14.58 2.86
CA MET A 104 5.66 14.53 3.89
C MET A 104 5.43 15.88 4.55
N ARG A 105 4.21 16.11 5.01
CA ARG A 105 3.80 17.31 5.76
C ARG A 105 2.69 16.99 6.75
N ILE A 106 2.47 17.87 7.72
CA ILE A 106 1.38 17.75 8.70
C ILE A 106 0.17 18.57 8.25
N THR A 107 -1.01 17.98 8.28
CA THR A 107 -2.27 18.58 7.83
C THR A 107 -3.41 18.34 8.83
N HIS A 108 -4.49 19.10 8.73
CA HIS A 108 -5.76 18.71 9.36
C HIS A 108 -6.30 17.44 8.70
N GLY A 109 -6.99 16.59 9.48
CA GLY A 109 -7.65 15.40 8.92
C GLY A 109 -8.64 15.76 7.80
N ALA A 110 -9.44 16.81 7.99
CA ALA A 110 -10.40 17.27 6.97
C ALA A 110 -9.71 17.73 5.68
N CYS A 111 -8.67 18.57 5.79
CA CYS A 111 -7.92 19.04 4.61
C CYS A 111 -7.23 17.91 3.86
N ASN A 112 -6.74 16.90 4.58
CA ASN A 112 -6.12 15.72 3.99
C ASN A 112 -7.14 14.90 3.17
N ILE A 113 -8.35 14.70 3.72
CA ILE A 113 -9.43 13.97 3.05
C ILE A 113 -9.88 14.71 1.78
N LEU A 114 -10.10 16.02 1.89
CA LEU A 114 -10.60 16.84 0.79
C LEU A 114 -9.61 16.97 -0.38
N ARG A 115 -8.30 16.79 -0.15
CA ARG A 115 -7.30 16.89 -1.23
C ARG A 115 -7.34 15.70 -2.20
N SER A 116 -7.80 14.52 -1.77
CA SER A 116 -7.74 13.29 -2.58
C SER A 116 -6.33 13.00 -3.15
N ASN A 117 -6.21 12.07 -4.10
CA ASN A 117 -4.93 11.75 -4.76
C ASN A 117 -4.45 12.84 -5.74
N GLU A 118 -4.98 14.05 -5.66
CA GLU A 118 -4.62 15.14 -6.57
C GLU A 118 -3.35 15.84 -6.07
N THR A 119 -2.32 15.80 -6.91
CA THR A 119 -1.17 16.70 -6.78
C THR A 119 -1.63 18.09 -7.16
N LYS A 120 -1.93 18.94 -6.18
CA LYS A 120 -1.97 20.38 -6.43
C LYS A 120 -0.53 20.84 -6.63
N ASN A 121 -0.21 21.18 -7.88
CA ASN A 121 1.03 21.84 -8.30
C ASN A 121 1.19 23.17 -7.57
#